data_AF-A0A969SWF4-F1
#
_entry.id   AF-A0A969SWF4-F1
#
_cell.length_a   1.000
_cell.length_b   1.000
_cell.length_c   1.000
_cell.angle_alpha   90.00
_cell.angle_beta   90.00
_cell.angle_gamma   90.00
#
_symmetry.space_group_name_H-M   'P 1'
#
loop_
_entity.id
_entity.type
_entity.pdbx_description
1 polymer ?
#
loop_
_entity_poly.entity_id
_entity_poly.type
_entity_poly.pdbx_seq_one_letter_code
_entity_poly.pdbx_strand_id
1 'polypeptide(L)'
;MSKKPHLHSYSDQLAFDRLMLLIAGLVRYPGVGAEELEQAQNALVGVQRCLQRLAQEWKINFPPSYPSLPTIRKDLETLRHYGILDRRMYRWGYYLGTGALNREELQTAFQALSSQAKSLGDPQARQMYRSLEKRLRGMDLEHDGFFYPVREYLNRAIVRTDPEEMAELGETEYNLFHQFEQVKRAIATGQAIIISRRYDAYKQGRVGRKGSGRCSWYFIIRPGI
;
A
#
# COMPACT_ATOMS: atom_id res chain seq x y z
N MET A 1 -31.66 -36.39 -37.87
CA MET A 1 -30.61 -35.39 -38.13
C MET A 1 -30.00 -34.96 -36.80
N SER A 2 -28.75 -35.32 -36.52
CA SER A 2 -28.10 -34.89 -35.27
C SER A 2 -27.95 -33.37 -35.25
N LYS A 3 -28.45 -32.72 -34.20
CA LYS A 3 -28.17 -31.29 -33.94
C LYS A 3 -26.65 -31.12 -33.93
N LYS A 4 -26.14 -30.23 -34.78
CA LYS A 4 -24.73 -29.84 -34.72
C LYS A 4 -24.44 -29.32 -33.31
N PRO A 5 -23.38 -29.79 -32.63
CA PRO A 5 -23.06 -29.34 -31.29
C PRO A 5 -22.86 -27.83 -31.33
N HIS A 6 -23.54 -27.11 -30.44
CA HIS A 6 -23.43 -25.67 -30.33
C HIS A 6 -22.10 -25.34 -29.66
N LEU A 7 -21.02 -25.18 -30.45
CA LEU A 7 -19.71 -24.83 -29.93
C LEU A 7 -19.75 -23.42 -29.34
N HIS A 8 -19.17 -23.27 -28.15
CA HIS A 8 -19.03 -21.98 -27.47
C HIS A 8 -18.11 -21.05 -28.30
N SER A 9 -18.34 -19.73 -28.24
CA SER A 9 -17.56 -18.75 -29.04
C SER A 9 -16.07 -18.72 -28.75
N TYR A 10 -15.65 -19.32 -27.63
CA TYR A 10 -14.24 -19.46 -27.22
C TYR A 10 -13.78 -20.93 -27.23
N SER A 11 -14.42 -21.79 -28.02
CA SER A 11 -13.98 -23.19 -28.18
C SER A 11 -12.72 -23.30 -29.06
N ASP A 12 -12.42 -22.26 -29.83
CA ASP A 12 -11.19 -22.15 -30.60
C ASP A 12 -10.02 -21.70 -29.72
N GLN A 13 -8.86 -22.32 -29.90
CA GLN A 13 -7.66 -22.08 -29.10
C GLN A 13 -7.25 -20.60 -29.14
N LEU A 14 -7.30 -19.99 -30.33
CA LEU A 14 -6.86 -18.62 -30.55
C LEU A 14 -7.80 -17.61 -29.84
N ALA A 15 -9.12 -17.89 -29.83
CA ALA A 15 -10.09 -17.11 -29.08
C ALA A 15 -9.93 -17.31 -27.56
N PHE A 16 -9.65 -18.53 -27.11
CA PHE A 16 -9.40 -18.84 -25.71
C PHE A 16 -8.15 -18.13 -25.19
N ASP A 17 -7.02 -18.25 -25.90
CA ASP A 17 -5.76 -17.60 -25.56
C ASP A 17 -5.91 -16.08 -25.50
N ARG A 18 -6.66 -15.49 -26.45
CA ARG A 18 -6.99 -14.06 -26.42
C ARG A 18 -7.74 -13.67 -25.15
N LEU A 19 -8.74 -14.45 -24.74
CA LEU A 19 -9.53 -14.16 -23.53
C LEU A 19 -8.68 -14.31 -22.27
N MET A 20 -7.83 -15.34 -22.19
CA MET A 20 -6.92 -15.55 -21.07
C MET A 20 -5.87 -14.44 -20.98
N LEU A 21 -5.28 -14.04 -22.11
CA LEU A 21 -4.36 -12.91 -22.17
C LEU A 21 -5.02 -11.59 -21.78
N LEU A 22 -6.29 -11.38 -22.15
CA LEU A 22 -7.05 -10.21 -21.74
C LEU A 22 -7.21 -10.17 -20.22
N ILE A 23 -7.62 -11.27 -19.61
CA ILE A 23 -7.74 -11.36 -18.15
C ILE A 23 -6.38 -11.10 -17.48
N ALA A 24 -5.32 -11.77 -17.95
CA ALA A 24 -3.97 -11.59 -17.42
C ALA A 24 -3.47 -10.15 -17.55
N GLY A 25 -3.73 -9.51 -18.69
CA GLY A 25 -3.36 -8.12 -18.94
C GLY A 25 -4.07 -7.14 -18.02
N LEU A 26 -5.36 -7.34 -17.78
CA LEU A 26 -6.15 -6.49 -16.86
C LEU A 26 -5.71 -6.63 -15.39
N VAL A 27 -5.16 -7.79 -15.02
CA VAL A 27 -4.61 -8.04 -13.68
C VAL A 27 -3.22 -7.42 -13.53
N ARG A 28 -2.35 -7.58 -14.53
CA ARG A 28 -0.96 -7.10 -14.48
C ARG A 28 -0.84 -5.59 -14.69
N TYR A 29 -1.73 -5.03 -15.51
CA TYR A 29 -1.74 -3.61 -15.87
C TYR A 29 -3.14 -3.03 -15.64
N PRO A 30 -3.53 -2.85 -14.36
CA PRO A 30 -4.80 -2.21 -14.06
C PRO A 30 -4.82 -0.77 -14.58
N GLY A 31 -5.97 -0.35 -15.12
CA GLY A 31 -6.11 0.96 -15.77
C GLY A 31 -5.62 0.99 -17.22
N VAL A 32 -5.40 -0.16 -17.86
CA VAL A 32 -5.00 -0.21 -19.27
C VAL A 32 -5.98 0.57 -20.16
N GLY A 33 -5.44 1.39 -21.05
CA GLY A 33 -6.21 2.31 -21.90
C GLY A 33 -6.49 3.67 -21.26
N ALA A 34 -6.09 3.92 -20.01
CA ALA A 34 -6.17 5.24 -19.37
C ALA A 34 -5.13 6.23 -19.91
N GLU A 35 -3.88 5.79 -20.06
CA GLU A 35 -2.74 6.61 -20.54
C GLU A 35 -3.00 7.21 -21.92
N GLU A 36 -3.85 6.53 -22.70
CA GLU A 36 -4.21 6.93 -24.05
C GLU A 36 -5.47 7.78 -24.12
N LEU A 37 -6.19 8.04 -23.03
CA LEU A 37 -7.35 8.95 -23.10
C LEU A 37 -6.94 10.39 -23.42
N GLU A 38 -5.69 10.77 -23.12
CA GLU A 38 -5.17 12.09 -23.47
C GLU A 38 -4.72 12.21 -24.94
N GLN A 39 -4.40 11.10 -25.62
CA GLN A 39 -3.80 11.11 -26.97
C GLN A 39 -4.60 10.33 -28.03
N ALA A 40 -5.35 9.30 -27.62
CA ALA A 40 -6.17 8.44 -28.47
C ALA A 40 -7.65 8.56 -28.08
N GLN A 41 -8.50 8.71 -29.09
CA GLN A 41 -9.95 8.81 -28.92
C GLN A 41 -10.61 7.52 -28.39
N ASN A 42 -9.85 6.43 -28.19
CA ASN A 42 -10.40 5.11 -27.88
C ASN A 42 -9.47 4.26 -26.99
N ALA A 43 -9.87 4.06 -25.72
CA ALA A 43 -9.17 3.23 -24.75
C ALA A 43 -8.95 1.76 -25.18
N LEU A 44 -9.73 1.25 -26.15
CA LEU A 44 -9.56 -0.10 -26.69
C LEU A 44 -8.24 -0.28 -27.46
N VAL A 45 -7.66 0.81 -27.98
CA VAL A 45 -6.37 0.78 -28.69
C VAL A 45 -5.24 0.43 -27.71
N GLY A 46 -5.24 1.02 -26.52
CA GLY A 46 -4.28 0.70 -25.46
C GLY A 46 -4.40 -0.75 -25.00
N VAL A 47 -5.62 -1.26 -24.89
CA VAL A 47 -5.87 -2.70 -24.60
C VAL A 47 -5.31 -3.59 -25.70
N GLN A 48 -5.54 -3.23 -26.97
CA GLN A 48 -5.02 -3.99 -28.11
C GLN A 48 -3.48 -4.07 -28.09
N ARG A 49 -2.81 -2.94 -27.86
CA ARG A 49 -1.33 -2.92 -27.79
C ARG A 49 -0.82 -3.73 -26.60
N CYS A 50 -1.48 -3.64 -25.46
CA CYS A 50 -1.15 -4.46 -24.29
C CYS A 50 -1.27 -5.96 -24.59
N LEU A 51 -2.34 -6.38 -25.26
CA LEU A 51 -2.54 -7.77 -25.68
C LEU A 51 -1.45 -8.24 -26.64
N GLN A 52 -1.08 -7.41 -27.62
CA GLN A 52 -0.01 -7.73 -28.58
C GLN A 52 1.35 -7.88 -27.88
N ARG A 53 1.67 -6.97 -26.94
CA ARG A 53 2.89 -7.05 -26.12
C ARG A 53 2.93 -8.33 -25.30
N LEU A 54 1.84 -8.68 -24.62
CA LEU A 54 1.75 -9.90 -23.81
C LEU A 54 1.83 -11.17 -24.67
N ALA A 55 1.19 -11.17 -25.83
CA ALA A 55 1.28 -12.28 -26.77
C ALA A 55 2.72 -12.51 -27.25
N GLN A 56 3.48 -11.44 -27.51
CA GLN A 56 4.91 -11.53 -27.85
C GLN A 56 5.74 -12.06 -26.68
N GLU A 57 5.52 -11.55 -25.46
CA GLU A 57 6.22 -11.99 -24.25
C GLU A 57 5.98 -13.49 -23.99
N TRP A 58 4.76 -13.97 -24.21
CA TRP A 58 4.34 -15.36 -23.96
C TRP A 58 4.49 -16.26 -25.20
N LYS A 59 5.05 -15.75 -26.29
CA LYS A 59 5.29 -16.46 -27.56
C LYS A 59 4.02 -17.09 -28.16
N ILE A 60 2.88 -16.41 -28.03
CA ILE A 60 1.60 -16.81 -28.60
C ILE A 60 1.50 -16.23 -30.02
N ASN A 61 1.23 -17.11 -31.00
CA ASN A 61 1.17 -16.74 -32.42
C ASN A 61 -0.16 -16.07 -32.76
N PHE A 62 -0.19 -14.73 -32.74
CA PHE A 62 -1.32 -13.96 -33.25
C PHE A 62 -1.11 -13.50 -34.70
N PRO A 63 -2.17 -13.54 -35.54
CA PRO A 63 -2.12 -12.95 -36.87
C PRO A 63 -1.77 -11.45 -36.84
N PRO A 64 -1.21 -10.89 -37.92
CA PRO A 64 -0.93 -9.46 -38.00
C PRO A 64 -2.22 -8.65 -37.83
N SER A 65 -2.17 -7.57 -37.04
CA SER A 65 -3.34 -6.72 -36.71
C SER A 65 -4.44 -7.40 -35.88
N TYR A 66 -4.17 -8.57 -35.30
CA TYR A 66 -5.04 -9.24 -34.34
C TYR A 66 -4.67 -8.88 -32.89
N PRO A 67 -5.62 -8.83 -31.94
CA PRO A 67 -7.08 -8.88 -32.13
C PRO A 67 -7.65 -7.54 -32.57
N SER A 68 -8.74 -7.57 -33.33
CA SER A 68 -9.42 -6.34 -33.78
C SER A 68 -10.19 -5.67 -32.64
N LEU A 69 -10.35 -4.34 -32.68
CA LEU A 69 -11.11 -3.57 -31.68
C LEU A 69 -12.55 -4.09 -31.41
N PRO A 70 -13.37 -4.43 -32.42
CA PRO A 70 -14.71 -4.98 -32.15
C PRO A 70 -14.66 -6.36 -31.48
N THR A 71 -13.62 -7.16 -31.75
CA THR A 71 -13.41 -8.43 -31.06
C THR A 71 -13.13 -8.21 -29.57
N ILE A 72 -12.23 -7.28 -29.24
CA ILE A 72 -11.91 -6.92 -27.85
C ILE A 72 -13.16 -6.40 -27.13
N ARG A 73 -13.98 -5.59 -27.79
CA ARG A 73 -15.25 -5.10 -27.23
C ARG A 73 -16.17 -6.26 -26.84
N LYS A 74 -16.34 -7.25 -27.72
CA LYS A 74 -17.15 -8.44 -27.44
C LYS A 74 -16.58 -9.29 -26.30
N ASP A 75 -15.25 -9.38 -26.19
CA ASP A 75 -14.61 -10.07 -25.07
C ASP A 75 -14.88 -9.36 -23.74
N LEU A 76 -14.75 -8.03 -23.71
CA LEU A 76 -15.05 -7.24 -22.51
C LEU A 76 -16.53 -7.36 -22.11
N GLU A 77 -17.46 -7.38 -23.06
CA GLU A 77 -18.87 -7.66 -22.81
C GLU A 77 -19.09 -9.06 -22.22
N THR A 78 -18.37 -10.05 -22.74
CA THR A 78 -18.40 -11.43 -22.24
C THR A 78 -17.88 -11.51 -20.80
N LEU A 79 -16.76 -10.84 -20.50
CA LEU A 79 -16.22 -10.76 -19.14
C LEU A 79 -17.17 -10.06 -18.16
N ARG A 80 -17.91 -9.04 -18.62
CA ARG A 80 -18.98 -8.39 -17.84
C ARG A 80 -20.17 -9.31 -17.59
N HIS A 81 -20.53 -10.12 -18.58
CA HIS A 81 -21.61 -11.09 -18.46
C HIS A 81 -21.28 -12.14 -17.38
N TYR A 82 -20.04 -12.63 -17.35
CA TYR A 82 -19.56 -13.58 -16.35
C TYR A 82 -19.20 -12.96 -14.99
N GLY A 83 -19.34 -11.64 -14.82
CA GLY A 83 -19.05 -10.96 -13.55
C GLY A 83 -17.57 -10.82 -13.23
N ILE A 84 -16.68 -11.09 -14.18
CA ILE A 84 -15.24 -10.88 -14.06
C ILE A 84 -14.92 -9.38 -14.12
N LEU A 85 -15.65 -8.65 -14.97
CA LEU A 85 -15.64 -7.19 -15.04
C LEU A 85 -16.93 -6.60 -14.48
N ASP A 86 -16.83 -5.42 -13.89
CA ASP A 86 -18.00 -4.66 -13.49
C ASP A 86 -18.73 -4.12 -14.74
N ARG A 87 -20.06 -4.02 -14.65
CA ARG A 87 -20.92 -3.49 -15.71
C ARG A 87 -20.77 -1.98 -15.87
N ARG A 88 -20.14 -1.31 -14.90
CA ARG A 88 -19.88 0.13 -14.94
C ARG A 88 -19.00 0.51 -16.13
N MET A 89 -19.18 1.73 -16.63
CA MET A 89 -18.25 2.30 -17.60
C MET A 89 -16.97 2.72 -16.90
N TYR A 90 -15.85 2.25 -17.44
CA TYR A 90 -14.53 2.60 -16.96
C TYR A 90 -14.09 3.92 -17.59
N ARG A 91 -14.05 4.99 -16.79
CA ARG A 91 -13.56 6.31 -17.22
C ARG A 91 -12.04 6.40 -17.30
N TRP A 92 -11.32 5.57 -16.54
CA TRP A 92 -9.87 5.64 -16.36
C TRP A 92 -9.22 4.30 -16.69
N GLY A 93 -9.56 3.73 -17.86
CA GLY A 93 -9.03 2.45 -18.32
C GLY A 93 -9.63 1.23 -17.62
N TYR A 94 -9.35 0.04 -18.16
CA TYR A 94 -9.95 -1.21 -17.71
C TYR A 94 -9.15 -1.85 -16.58
N TYR A 95 -9.84 -2.40 -15.58
CA TYR A 95 -9.25 -3.12 -14.45
C TYR A 95 -10.17 -4.25 -14.00
N LEU A 96 -9.59 -5.26 -13.34
CA LEU A 96 -10.32 -6.45 -12.89
C LEU A 96 -10.85 -6.27 -11.46
N GLY A 97 -12.17 -6.17 -11.30
CA GLY A 97 -12.83 -6.04 -9.99
C GLY A 97 -12.32 -4.83 -9.18
N THR A 98 -11.82 -5.09 -7.96
CA THR A 98 -11.19 -4.08 -7.09
C THR A 98 -9.66 -3.99 -7.25
N GLY A 99 -9.08 -4.75 -8.20
CA GLY A 99 -7.65 -4.75 -8.51
C GLY A 99 -7.28 -3.51 -9.31
N ALA A 100 -7.33 -2.33 -8.68
CA ALA A 100 -6.97 -1.06 -9.30
C ALA A 100 -5.46 -0.75 -9.19
N LEU A 101 -4.74 -1.48 -8.34
CA LEU A 101 -3.31 -1.25 -8.07
C LEU A 101 -2.49 -2.33 -8.74
N ASN A 102 -1.45 -1.92 -9.47
CA ASN A 102 -0.41 -2.82 -9.93
C ASN A 102 0.48 -3.26 -8.74
N ARG A 103 1.45 -4.14 -9.00
CA ARG A 103 2.31 -4.69 -7.95
C ARG A 103 3.09 -3.61 -7.17
N GLU A 104 3.66 -2.64 -7.87
CA GLU A 104 4.50 -1.58 -7.28
C GLU A 104 3.65 -0.57 -6.49
N GLU A 105 2.48 -0.23 -7.03
CA GLU A 105 1.49 0.62 -6.36
C GLU A 105 0.95 -0.04 -5.09
N LEU A 106 0.65 -1.34 -5.16
CA LEU A 106 0.21 -2.13 -4.01
C LEU A 106 1.30 -2.20 -2.94
N GLN A 107 2.57 -2.39 -3.33
CA GLN A 107 3.70 -2.37 -2.40
C GLN A 107 3.78 -1.02 -1.67
N THR A 108 3.70 0.07 -2.42
CA THR A 108 3.77 1.43 -1.87
C THR A 108 2.61 1.73 -0.93
N ALA A 109 1.38 1.38 -1.34
CA ALA A 109 0.18 1.54 -0.51
C ALA A 109 0.26 0.69 0.77
N PHE A 110 0.74 -0.55 0.67
CA PHE A 110 0.92 -1.45 1.80
C PHE A 110 1.96 -0.92 2.81
N GLN A 111 3.07 -0.36 2.32
CA GLN A 111 4.08 0.29 3.17
C GLN A 111 3.54 1.55 3.85
N ALA A 112 2.76 2.37 3.14
CA ALA A 112 2.09 3.54 3.73
C ALA A 112 1.12 3.14 4.85
N LEU A 113 0.31 2.09 4.64
CA LEU A 113 -0.57 1.52 5.66
C LEU A 113 0.22 1.00 6.87
N SER A 114 1.37 0.35 6.63
CA SER A 114 2.25 -0.12 7.70
C SER A 114 2.81 1.03 8.54
N SER A 115 3.18 2.13 7.89
CA SER A 115 3.65 3.36 8.55
C SER A 115 2.55 3.99 9.39
N GLN A 116 1.33 4.08 8.86
CA GLN A 116 0.18 4.59 9.62
C GLN A 116 -0.17 3.71 10.83
N ALA A 117 -0.17 2.39 10.64
CA ALA A 117 -0.47 1.43 11.70
C ALA A 117 0.55 1.45 12.86
N LYS A 118 1.84 1.60 12.53
CA LYS A 118 2.94 1.64 13.50
C LYS A 118 3.13 3.03 14.11
N SER A 119 3.20 4.08 13.30
CA SER A 119 3.60 5.42 13.75
C SER A 119 2.46 6.27 14.31
N LEU A 120 1.22 6.07 13.82
CA LEU A 120 0.05 6.86 14.27
C LEU A 120 -0.87 6.09 15.22
N GLY A 121 -0.63 4.78 15.38
CA GLY A 121 -1.37 3.92 16.29
C GLY A 121 -2.87 3.84 16.04
N ASP A 122 -3.31 4.07 14.80
CA ASP A 122 -4.71 3.97 14.40
C ASP A 122 -5.18 2.49 14.46
N PRO A 123 -6.15 2.14 15.33
CA PRO A 123 -6.66 0.78 15.47
C PRO A 123 -7.27 0.23 14.17
N GLN A 124 -7.92 1.08 13.37
CA GLN A 124 -8.51 0.65 12.10
C GLN A 124 -7.41 0.32 11.09
N ALA A 125 -6.40 1.18 10.98
CA ALA A 125 -5.25 0.95 10.10
C ALA A 125 -4.49 -0.34 10.49
N ARG A 126 -4.33 -0.61 11.79
CA ARG A 126 -3.72 -1.87 12.29
C ARG A 126 -4.52 -3.10 11.87
N GLN A 127 -5.85 -3.06 12.03
CA GLN A 127 -6.71 -4.18 11.66
C GLN A 127 -6.67 -4.43 10.14
N MET A 128 -6.70 -3.36 9.34
CA MET A 128 -6.59 -3.44 7.88
C MET A 128 -5.23 -3.99 7.46
N TYR A 129 -4.13 -3.48 8.04
CA TYR A 129 -2.78 -3.96 7.78
C TYR A 129 -2.62 -5.45 8.09
N ARG A 130 -3.03 -5.91 9.28
CA ARG A 130 -2.96 -7.34 9.67
C ARG A 130 -3.80 -8.23 8.74
N SER A 131 -4.97 -7.76 8.32
CA SER A 131 -5.85 -8.50 7.42
C SER A 131 -5.27 -8.63 6.02
N LEU A 132 -4.69 -7.53 5.50
CA LEU A 132 -4.03 -7.50 4.20
C LEU A 132 -2.74 -8.33 4.21
N GLU A 133 -1.92 -8.19 5.25
CA GLU A 133 -0.68 -8.96 5.41
C GLU A 133 -0.96 -10.47 5.35
N LYS A 134 -1.96 -10.96 6.08
CA LYS A 134 -2.36 -12.38 6.04
C LYS A 134 -2.77 -12.86 4.65
N ARG A 135 -3.51 -12.02 3.90
CA ARG A 135 -3.94 -12.35 2.53
C ARG A 135 -2.76 -12.34 1.54
N LEU A 136 -1.84 -11.40 1.71
CA LEU A 136 -0.70 -11.21 0.82
C LEU A 136 0.42 -12.22 1.07
N ARG A 137 0.61 -12.70 2.31
CA ARG A 137 1.56 -13.79 2.61
C ARG A 137 1.24 -15.10 1.88
N GLY A 138 -0.03 -15.32 1.53
CA GLY A 138 -0.45 -16.50 0.75
C GLY A 138 -0.16 -16.40 -0.75
N MET A 139 0.22 -15.22 -1.24
CA MET A 139 0.81 -15.06 -2.56
C MET A 139 2.33 -15.04 -2.32
N ASP A 140 3.13 -15.85 -3.01
CA ASP A 140 4.60 -15.97 -2.84
C ASP A 140 5.37 -14.65 -3.15
N LEU A 141 5.07 -13.57 -2.44
CA LEU A 141 5.60 -12.22 -2.62
C LEU A 141 6.87 -11.98 -1.79
N GLU A 142 7.26 -12.95 -0.96
CA GLU A 142 8.42 -12.85 -0.06
C GLU A 142 9.74 -12.79 -0.84
N HIS A 143 9.86 -13.50 -1.95
CA HIS A 143 11.10 -13.60 -2.74
C HIS A 143 11.52 -12.28 -3.43
N ASP A 144 10.58 -11.35 -3.61
CA ASP A 144 10.80 -10.11 -4.36
C ASP A 144 10.93 -8.87 -3.45
N GLY A 145 11.11 -9.06 -2.14
CA GLY A 145 11.29 -7.95 -1.20
C GLY A 145 10.04 -7.07 -1.04
N PHE A 146 8.85 -7.59 -1.37
CA PHE A 146 7.59 -6.83 -1.31
C PHE A 146 7.31 -6.27 0.09
N PHE A 147 7.57 -7.08 1.12
CA PHE A 147 7.42 -6.68 2.53
C PHE A 147 8.55 -5.80 3.06
N TYR A 148 9.63 -5.62 2.28
CA TYR A 148 10.76 -4.81 2.69
C TYR A 148 10.49 -3.33 2.39
N PRO A 149 10.63 -2.43 3.37
CA PRO A 149 10.32 -1.02 3.18
C PRO A 149 11.29 -0.39 2.15
N VAL A 150 10.75 0.32 1.15
CA VAL A 150 11.55 0.90 0.07
C VAL A 150 12.39 2.07 0.58
N ARG A 151 11.90 2.88 1.54
CA ARG A 151 12.65 3.93 2.27
C ARG A 151 11.99 4.25 3.62
N GLU A 152 12.67 3.99 4.73
CA GLU A 152 12.28 4.52 6.06
C GLU A 152 13.11 5.78 6.38
N TYR A 153 12.71 6.94 5.85
CA TYR A 153 13.21 8.20 6.42
C TYR A 153 12.40 8.49 7.69
N LEU A 154 12.92 8.05 8.85
CA LEU A 154 12.68 8.63 10.19
C LEU A 154 11.24 9.10 10.50
N ASN A 155 10.23 8.39 10.01
CA ASN A 155 8.81 8.65 10.29
C ASN A 155 8.31 7.87 11.51
N ARG A 156 9.20 7.64 12.49
CA ARG A 156 8.81 7.11 13.79
C ARG A 156 8.76 8.25 14.79
N ALA A 157 7.76 8.27 15.65
CA ALA A 157 7.79 9.12 16.81
C ALA A 157 9.08 8.81 17.59
N ILE A 158 9.89 9.83 17.88
CA ILE A 158 11.12 9.69 18.69
C ILE A 158 10.77 9.14 20.09
N VAL A 159 9.52 9.36 20.52
CA VAL A 159 8.93 8.82 21.74
C VAL A 159 7.86 7.81 21.35
N ARG A 160 7.97 6.57 21.85
CA ARG A 160 6.94 5.54 21.68
C ARG A 160 5.66 5.99 22.40
N THR A 161 4.54 6.01 21.67
CA THR A 161 3.23 6.46 22.19
C THR A 161 2.19 5.35 22.20
N ASP A 162 2.50 4.18 21.64
CA ASP A 162 1.57 3.07 21.53
C ASP A 162 1.52 2.21 22.81
N PRO A 163 0.36 2.08 23.48
CA PRO A 163 0.23 1.28 24.69
C PRO A 163 0.56 -0.20 24.52
N GLU A 164 0.27 -0.78 23.34
CA GLU A 164 0.53 -2.20 23.07
C GLU A 164 2.04 -2.46 22.89
N GLU A 165 2.72 -1.65 22.08
CA GLU A 165 4.19 -1.73 21.91
C GLU A 165 4.96 -1.45 23.21
N MET A 166 4.45 -0.53 24.04
CA MET A 166 5.03 -0.24 25.37
C MET A 166 4.85 -1.40 26.35
N ALA A 167 3.72 -2.12 26.28
CA ALA A 167 3.46 -3.30 27.10
C ALA A 167 4.32 -4.51 26.69
N GLU A 168 4.51 -4.74 25.38
CA GLU A 168 5.33 -5.84 24.85
C GLU A 168 6.82 -5.68 25.21
N LEU A 169 7.33 -4.45 25.28
CA LEU A 169 8.73 -4.15 25.59
C LEU A 169 9.00 -3.90 27.09
N GLY A 170 7.97 -3.94 27.94
CA GLY A 170 8.10 -3.68 29.38
C GLY A 170 8.53 -2.24 29.72
N GLU A 171 8.29 -1.26 28.83
CA GLU A 171 8.63 0.14 29.06
C GLU A 171 7.53 0.83 29.88
N THR A 172 7.76 0.94 31.18
CA THR A 172 6.83 1.52 32.15
C THR A 172 6.89 3.05 32.24
N GLU A 173 5.72 3.68 32.08
CA GLU A 173 5.11 4.82 32.81
C GLU A 173 5.88 6.12 33.13
N TYR A 174 7.19 6.21 32.88
CA TYR A 174 8.02 7.37 33.27
C TYR A 174 8.53 8.18 32.08
N ASN A 175 7.83 8.12 30.95
CA ASN A 175 8.16 8.92 29.76
C ASN A 175 7.54 10.33 29.87
N LEU A 176 8.18 11.32 29.24
CA LEU A 176 7.74 12.73 29.22
C LEU A 176 6.26 12.88 28.79
N PHE A 177 5.78 11.95 27.97
CA PHE A 177 4.39 11.87 27.51
C PHE A 177 3.37 11.71 28.66
N HIS A 178 3.69 10.95 29.71
CA HIS A 178 2.80 10.81 30.87
C HIS A 178 2.76 12.05 31.76
N GLN A 179 3.78 12.90 31.70
CA GLN A 179 3.86 14.16 32.44
C GLN A 179 3.47 15.38 31.58
N PHE A 180 2.83 15.15 30.42
CA PHE A 180 2.53 16.20 29.46
C PHE A 180 1.68 17.33 30.02
N GLU A 181 0.70 17.01 30.88
CA GLU A 181 -0.14 18.02 31.55
C GLU A 181 0.61 18.85 32.59
N GLN A 182 1.67 18.31 33.19
CA GLN A 182 2.54 19.05 34.11
C GLN A 182 3.43 20.01 33.31
N VAL A 183 3.97 19.57 32.18
CA VAL A 183 4.81 20.38 31.29
C VAL A 183 3.99 21.53 30.68
N LYS A 184 2.78 21.26 30.17
CA LYS A 184 1.88 22.29 29.63
C LYS A 184 1.56 23.37 30.65
N ARG A 185 1.21 22.97 31.87
CA ARG A 185 0.93 23.92 32.96
C ARG A 185 2.16 24.77 33.28
N ALA A 186 3.33 24.14 33.38
CA ALA A 186 4.56 24.87 33.65
C ALA A 186 4.92 25.88 32.55
N ILE A 187 4.71 25.55 31.28
CA ILE A 187 4.88 26.48 30.16
C ILE A 187 3.90 27.66 30.29
N ALA A 188 2.61 27.38 30.51
CA ALA A 188 1.57 28.39 30.61
C ALA A 188 1.80 29.37 31.78
N THR A 189 2.37 28.89 32.89
CA THR A 189 2.63 29.70 34.09
C THR A 189 4.06 30.22 34.20
N GLY A 190 4.94 29.91 33.23
CA GLY A 190 6.37 30.27 33.28
C GLY A 190 7.14 29.61 34.44
N GLN A 191 6.71 28.43 34.89
CA GLN A 191 7.35 27.70 35.99
C GLN A 191 8.48 26.80 35.48
N ALA A 192 9.60 26.76 36.19
CA ALA A 192 10.71 25.87 35.87
C ALA A 192 10.39 24.42 36.26
N ILE A 193 10.74 23.48 35.37
CA ILE A 193 10.60 22.03 35.62
C ILE A 193 11.96 21.35 35.66
N ILE A 194 12.07 20.31 36.48
CA ILE A 194 13.28 19.50 36.62
C ILE A 194 13.11 18.26 35.76
N ILE A 195 14.00 18.07 34.78
CA ILE A 195 14.04 16.89 33.93
C ILE A 195 15.26 16.05 34.33
N SER A 196 15.04 14.78 34.66
CA SER A 196 16.10 13.82 34.91
C SER A 196 16.27 12.89 33.71
N ARG A 197 17.50 12.67 33.27
CA ARG A 197 17.82 11.69 32.22
C ARG A 197 18.43 10.42 32.82
N ARG A 198 18.03 9.26 32.28
CA ARG A 198 18.50 7.93 32.69
C ARG A 198 19.83 7.52 32.05
N TYR A 199 20.16 8.07 30.88
CA TYR A 199 21.39 7.76 30.15
C TYR A 199 22.10 9.03 29.68
N ASP A 200 23.43 9.05 29.78
CA ASP A 200 24.28 10.13 29.30
C ASP A 200 24.94 9.73 27.98
N ALA A 201 24.36 10.17 26.86
CA ALA A 201 24.87 9.89 25.52
C ALA A 201 26.29 10.42 25.28
N TYR A 202 26.74 11.41 26.05
CA TYR A 202 28.04 12.07 25.88
C TYR A 202 29.10 11.61 26.89
N LYS A 203 28.79 10.60 27.73
CA LYS A 203 29.70 10.06 28.75
C LYS A 203 30.29 11.13 29.70
N GLN A 204 29.57 12.22 29.98
CA GLN A 204 30.02 13.30 30.85
C GLN A 204 29.60 13.12 32.32
N GLY A 205 29.07 11.95 32.70
CA GLY A 205 28.70 11.62 34.08
C GLY A 205 27.50 12.38 34.62
N ARG A 206 26.74 13.10 33.78
CA ARG A 206 25.58 13.90 34.23
C ARG A 206 24.30 13.08 34.12
N VAL A 207 24.12 12.08 34.98
CA VAL A 207 22.91 11.24 35.07
C VAL A 207 22.26 11.51 36.43
N GLY A 208 20.93 11.60 36.52
CA GLY A 208 20.22 11.69 37.82
C GLY A 208 19.35 10.43 38.03
N ARG A 209 19.07 9.91 39.23
CA ARG A 209 19.74 9.94 40.54
C ARG A 209 19.68 8.49 41.06
N LYS A 210 20.79 7.93 41.57
CA LYS A 210 20.78 6.93 42.64
C LYS A 210 21.72 7.47 43.72
N GLY A 211 21.14 7.97 44.82
CA GLY A 211 21.91 8.60 45.91
C GLY A 211 22.45 9.98 45.55
N SER A 212 22.82 10.76 46.57
CA SER A 212 23.35 12.13 46.54
C SER A 212 24.38 12.44 45.44
N GLY A 213 24.10 13.46 44.61
CA GLY A 213 25.01 13.99 43.60
C GLY A 213 24.24 14.71 42.48
N ARG A 214 23.72 15.91 42.77
CA ARG A 214 22.79 16.64 41.87
C ARG A 214 23.51 17.06 40.58
N CYS A 215 23.00 16.60 39.45
CA CYS A 215 23.06 17.33 38.19
C CYS A 215 21.62 17.59 37.75
N SER A 216 21.04 18.68 38.24
CA SER A 216 19.75 19.23 37.80
C SER A 216 20.02 20.28 36.73
N TRP A 217 19.53 20.06 35.52
CA TRP A 217 19.43 21.13 34.54
C TRP A 217 18.13 21.88 34.81
N TYR A 218 18.24 23.17 35.11
CA TYR A 218 17.07 24.06 35.19
C TYR A 218 16.73 24.50 33.77
N PHE A 219 15.59 24.02 33.26
CA PHE A 219 15.00 24.61 32.07
C PHE A 219 14.15 25.80 32.54
N ILE A 220 14.74 27.00 32.47
CA ILE A 220 14.00 28.25 32.70
C ILE A 220 13.28 28.56 31.39
N ILE A 221 11.99 28.23 31.32
CA ILE A 221 11.13 28.67 30.24
C ILE A 221 10.75 30.11 30.58
N ARG A 222 11.51 31.08 30.05
CA ARG A 222 11.09 32.48 30.13
C ARG A 222 9.82 32.62 29.27
N PRO A 223 8.72 33.15 29.81
CA PRO A 223 7.61 33.56 28.97
C PRO A 223 8.16 34.65 28.04
N GLY A 224 8.07 34.42 26.73
CA GLY A 224 8.41 35.43 25.74
C GLY A 224 7.50 36.64 25.90
N ILE A 225 8.11 37.81 25.83
CA ILE A 225 7.45 39.06 25.38
C ILE A 225 7.13 38.88 23.89
#